data_AF-A0A531AK35-F1
#
_entry.id   AF-A0A531AK35-F1
#
_cell.length_a   1.000
_cell.length_b   1.000
_cell.length_c   1.000
_cell.angle_alpha   90.00
_cell.angle_beta   90.00
_cell.angle_gamma   90.00
#
_symmetry.space_group_name_H-M   'P 1'
#
loop_
_entity.id
_entity.type
_entity.pdbx_description
1 polymer ?
#
loop_
_entity_poly.entity_id
_entity_poly.type
_entity_poly.pdbx_seq_one_letter_code
_entity_poly.pdbx_strand_id
1 'polypeptide(L)'
;VMNVATEAEVRTEMITLDANTAAGAEDRLSRLGVIDPKFPIKVSRQDDVVSVSGPPSYVELVRKTLGVPAAPSAKQDVGKVVPVRVFRGRQAGAQNVPSGKPN
;
A
#
# COMPACT_ATOMS: atom_id res chain seq x y z
N VAL A 1 -23.93 -13.28 4.33
CA VAL A 1 -22.85 -13.42 5.34
C VAL A 1 -22.74 -12.11 6.09
N MET A 2 -22.63 -12.13 7.42
CA MET A 2 -22.54 -10.93 8.27
C MET A 2 -21.18 -10.96 8.98
N ASN A 3 -20.33 -9.97 8.73
CA ASN A 3 -19.02 -9.88 9.37
C ASN A 3 -19.19 -9.24 10.76
N VAL A 4 -18.78 -9.97 11.80
CA VAL A 4 -18.72 -9.47 13.18
C VAL A 4 -17.24 -9.30 13.53
N ALA A 5 -16.82 -8.06 13.76
CA ALA A 5 -15.49 -7.73 14.28
C ALA A 5 -15.63 -7.21 15.70
N THR A 6 -14.66 -7.52 16.55
CA THR A 6 -14.62 -7.02 17.94
C THR A 6 -14.05 -5.60 17.97
N GLU A 7 -14.46 -4.77 18.92
CA GLU A 7 -14.03 -3.36 19.01
C GLU A 7 -12.49 -3.20 19.07
N ALA A 8 -11.79 -4.20 19.63
CA ALA A 8 -10.34 -4.25 19.72
C ALA A 8 -9.62 -4.40 18.35
N GLU A 9 -10.35 -4.71 17.28
CA GLU A 9 -9.80 -4.90 15.94
C GLU A 9 -9.88 -3.64 15.06
N VAL A 10 -10.47 -2.55 15.57
CA VAL A 10 -10.47 -1.27 14.88
C VAL A 10 -9.05 -0.74 14.82
N ARG A 11 -8.52 -0.62 13.60
CA ARG A 11 -7.17 -0.12 13.36
C ARG A 11 -7.24 1.04 12.39
N THR A 12 -6.35 2.01 12.61
CA THR A 12 -6.12 3.08 11.64
C THR A 12 -5.01 2.65 10.71
N GLU A 13 -5.32 2.53 9.43
CA GLU A 13 -4.35 2.17 8.40
C GLU A 13 -4.15 3.35 7.45
N MET A 14 -2.89 3.63 7.11
CA MET A 14 -2.52 4.60 6.09
C MET A 14 -2.26 3.85 4.79
N ILE A 15 -2.97 4.24 3.74
CA ILE A 15 -2.90 3.66 2.41
C ILE A 15 -2.29 4.72 1.51
N THR A 16 -1.07 4.48 1.04
CA THR A 16 -0.43 5.28 0.01
C THR A 16 -1.11 5.01 -1.33
N LEU A 17 -1.49 6.08 -2.02
CA LEU A 17 -2.11 6.05 -3.34
C LEU A 17 -1.14 6.61 -4.38
N ASP A 18 -1.43 6.35 -5.65
CA ASP A 18 -0.89 7.15 -6.73
C ASP A 18 -1.68 8.47 -6.87
N ALA A 19 -1.02 9.51 -7.37
CA ALA A 19 -1.62 10.84 -7.52
C ALA A 19 -2.93 10.87 -8.33
N ASN A 20 -3.07 9.99 -9.32
CA ASN A 20 -4.29 9.91 -10.13
C ASN A 20 -5.44 9.28 -9.34
N THR A 21 -5.16 8.28 -8.51
CA THR A 21 -6.13 7.64 -7.63
C THR A 21 -6.50 8.54 -6.46
N ALA A 22 -5.56 9.28 -5.87
CA ALA A 22 -5.82 10.20 -4.77
C ALA A 22 -6.80 11.32 -5.15
N ALA A 23 -6.68 11.87 -6.37
CA ALA A 23 -7.55 12.93 -6.88
C ALA A 23 -9.04 12.51 -6.98
N GLY A 24 -9.31 11.22 -7.24
CA GLY A 24 -10.67 10.68 -7.41
C GLY A 24 -11.10 9.70 -6.32
N ALA A 25 -10.30 9.50 -5.27
CA ALA A 25 -10.53 8.46 -4.27
C ALA A 25 -11.86 8.64 -3.54
N GLU A 26 -12.13 9.84 -3.05
CA GLU A 26 -13.34 10.16 -2.28
C GLU A 26 -14.61 9.98 -3.11
N ASP A 27 -14.62 10.49 -4.34
CA ASP A 27 -15.75 10.37 -5.27
C ASP A 27 -16.01 8.90 -5.65
N ARG A 28 -14.97 8.10 -5.88
CA ARG A 28 -15.12 6.65 -6.14
C ARG A 28 -15.69 5.91 -4.92
N LEU A 29 -15.18 6.20 -3.72
CA LEU A 29 -15.67 5.57 -2.48
C LEU A 29 -17.13 5.96 -2.19
N SER A 30 -17.50 7.22 -2.46
CA SER A 30 -18.86 7.72 -2.32
C SER A 30 -19.82 7.05 -3.31
N ARG A 31 -19.46 6.99 -4.60
CA ARG A 31 -20.28 6.36 -5.66
C ARG A 31 -20.56 4.89 -5.42
N LEU A 32 -19.61 4.19 -4.80
CA LEU A 32 -19.75 2.76 -4.48
C LEU A 32 -20.40 2.52 -3.11
N GLY A 33 -20.79 3.58 -2.39
CA GLY A 33 -21.45 3.46 -1.08
C GLY A 33 -20.58 2.82 -0.01
N VAL A 34 -19.24 2.90 -0.15
CA VAL A 34 -18.28 2.30 0.78
C VAL A 34 -18.08 3.20 2.00
N ILE A 35 -18.43 4.49 1.92
CA ILE A 35 -18.29 5.44 3.02
C ILE A 35 -19.29 5.11 4.14
N ASP A 36 -18.80 4.62 5.26
CA ASP A 36 -19.58 4.43 6.49
C ASP A 36 -19.26 5.54 7.51
N PRO A 37 -20.25 6.33 7.97
CA PRO A 37 -20.07 7.36 8.99
C PRO A 37 -19.46 6.85 10.31
N LYS A 38 -19.59 5.56 10.62
CA LYS A 38 -19.00 4.94 11.81
C LYS A 38 -17.49 4.76 11.69
N PHE A 39 -16.95 4.75 10.46
CA PHE A 39 -15.56 4.44 10.15
C PHE A 39 -14.95 5.57 9.32
N PRO A 40 -14.33 6.57 9.97
CA PRO A 40 -13.86 7.77 9.29
C PRO A 40 -12.78 7.46 8.26
N ILE A 41 -12.90 8.10 7.10
CA ILE A 41 -11.91 8.09 6.01
C ILE A 41 -11.42 9.52 5.81
N LYS A 42 -10.10 9.72 5.84
CA LYS A 42 -9.45 10.99 5.53
C LYS A 42 -8.59 10.84 4.29
N VAL A 43 -8.81 11.68 3.29
CA VAL A 43 -8.03 11.70 2.05
C VAL A 43 -7.12 12.92 2.06
N SER A 44 -5.80 12.71 2.10
CA SER A 44 -4.82 13.76 1.83
C SER A 44 -4.40 13.67 0.37
N ARG A 45 -4.86 14.61 -0.45
CA ARG A 45 -4.44 14.74 -1.86
C ARG A 45 -3.03 15.30 -2.00
N GLN A 46 -2.51 15.94 -0.95
CA GLN A 46 -1.19 16.57 -0.98
C GLN A 46 -0.08 15.54 -0.71
N ASP A 47 -0.37 14.57 0.16
CA ASP A 47 0.56 13.50 0.51
C ASP A 47 0.28 12.19 -0.25
N ASP A 48 -0.76 12.16 -1.09
CA ASP A 48 -1.29 10.97 -1.74
C ASP A 48 -1.58 9.82 -0.75
N VAL A 49 -2.11 10.15 0.44
CA VAL A 49 -2.41 9.17 1.50
C VAL A 49 -3.89 9.18 1.86
N VAL A 50 -4.46 7.99 2.04
CA VAL A 50 -5.77 7.81 2.67
C VAL A 50 -5.62 7.14 4.01
N SER A 51 -6.12 7.79 5.06
CA SER A 51 -6.23 7.22 6.40
C SER A 51 -7.63 6.65 6.59
N VAL A 52 -7.73 5.35 6.87
CA VAL A 52 -8.99 4.65 7.14
C VAL A 52 -8.94 4.09 8.55
N SER A 53 -9.95 4.39 9.35
CA SER A 53 -10.10 3.78 10.68
C SER A 53 -11.31 2.85 10.69
N GLY A 54 -11.09 1.56 10.93
CA GLY A 54 -12.18 0.60 10.98
C GLY A 54 -11.72 -0.85 11.16
N PRO A 55 -12.68 -1.80 11.10
CA PRO A 55 -12.40 -3.22 11.11
C PRO A 55 -11.54 -3.63 9.90
N PRO A 56 -10.72 -4.69 10.01
CA PRO A 56 -9.86 -5.14 8.92
C PRO A 56 -10.60 -5.38 7.60
N SER A 57 -11.83 -5.94 7.67
CA SER A 57 -12.65 -6.17 6.48
C SER A 57 -13.10 -4.88 5.78
N TYR A 58 -13.31 -3.80 6.54
CA TYR A 58 -13.66 -2.50 5.98
C TYR A 58 -12.45 -1.88 5.27
N VAL A 59 -11.28 -1.95 5.88
CA VAL A 59 -10.05 -1.42 5.28
C VAL A 59 -9.69 -2.19 3.99
N GLU A 60 -9.87 -3.51 3.97
CA GLU A 60 -9.70 -4.30 2.74
C GLU A 60 -10.67 -3.90 1.63
N LEU A 61 -11.93 -3.58 1.97
CA LEU A 61 -12.92 -3.10 1.01
C LEU A 61 -12.51 -1.76 0.41
N VAL A 62 -12.06 -0.82 1.26
CA VAL A 62 -11.55 0.49 0.80
C VAL A 62 -10.33 0.30 -0.10
N ARG A 63 -9.39 -0.58 0.27
CA ARG A 63 -8.22 -0.91 -0.57
C ARG A 63 -8.58 -1.45 -1.94
N LYS A 64 -9.47 -2.45 -1.98
CA LYS A 64 -9.97 -3.04 -3.24
C LYS A 64 -10.63 -1.99 -4.12
N THR A 65 -11.41 -1.10 -3.51
CA THR A 65 -12.11 -0.02 -4.22
C THR A 65 -11.15 1.00 -4.83
N LEU A 66 -10.08 1.32 -4.10
CA LEU A 66 -9.03 2.22 -4.57
C LEU A 66 -8.05 1.54 -5.54
N GLY A 67 -8.23 0.24 -5.85
CA GLY A 67 -7.33 -0.51 -6.72
C GLY A 67 -5.93 -0.70 -6.12
N VAL A 68 -5.77 -0.47 -4.83
CA VAL A 68 -4.50 -0.65 -4.13
C VAL A 68 -4.34 -2.14 -3.85
N PRO A 69 -3.27 -2.79 -4.31
CA PRO A 69 -3.01 -4.17 -3.96
C PRO A 69 -3.00 -4.29 -2.43
N ALA A 70 -3.62 -5.34 -1.90
CA ALA A 70 -3.66 -5.58 -0.45
C ALA A 70 -2.23 -5.44 0.08
N ALA A 71 -2.01 -4.49 1.01
CA ALA A 71 -0.68 -4.40 1.61
C ALA A 71 -0.40 -5.76 2.24
N PRO A 72 0.83 -6.29 2.11
CA PRO A 72 1.20 -7.50 2.82
C PRO A 72 0.82 -7.27 4.27
N SER A 73 -0.09 -8.11 4.76
CA SER A 73 -0.64 -8.06 6.11
C SER A 73 0.51 -7.76 7.05
N ALA A 74 0.42 -6.68 7.82
CA ALA A 74 1.49 -6.10 8.65
C ALA A 74 2.34 -7.17 9.37
N LYS A 75 3.26 -7.77 8.62
CA LYS A 75 4.47 -8.43 9.07
C LYS A 75 5.49 -7.37 8.77
N GLN A 76 6.03 -6.85 9.87
CA GLN A 76 7.14 -5.91 9.95
C GLN A 76 7.93 -5.80 8.66
N ASP A 77 8.10 -4.56 8.25
CA ASP A 77 9.23 -4.08 7.47
C ASP A 77 10.51 -4.85 7.84
N VAL A 78 10.79 -5.92 7.10
CA VAL A 78 12.11 -6.52 6.99
C VAL A 78 12.55 -6.14 5.59
N GLY A 79 13.31 -5.04 5.56
CA GLY A 79 13.80 -4.30 4.43
C GLY A 79 13.72 -4.99 3.07
N LYS A 80 13.06 -4.31 2.13
CA LYS A 80 13.10 -4.49 0.67
C LYS A 80 14.26 -5.40 0.21
N VAL A 81 14.02 -6.72 0.20
CA VAL A 81 15.03 -7.69 -0.19
C VAL A 81 15.18 -7.60 -1.69
N VAL A 82 16.29 -7.02 -2.16
CA VAL A 82 16.64 -7.02 -3.58
C VAL A 82 17.34 -8.35 -3.88
N PRO A 83 16.76 -9.25 -4.69
CA PRO A 83 17.41 -10.51 -5.01
C PRO A 83 18.62 -10.27 -5.92
N VAL A 84 19.83 -10.38 -5.39
CA VAL A 84 21.08 -10.32 -6.17
C VAL A 84 21.44 -11.73 -6.62
N ARG A 85 21.49 -11.95 -7.93
CA ARG A 85 21.85 -13.22 -8.54
C ARG A 85 23.31 -13.15 -9.00
N VAL A 86 24.21 -13.88 -8.34
CA VAL A 86 25.63 -13.97 -8.71
C VAL A 86 25.90 -15.26 -9.47
N PHE A 87 26.71 -15.19 -10.53
CA PHE A 87 27.18 -16.35 -11.27
C PHE A 87 28.67 -16.55 -10.98
N ARG A 88 29.09 -17.79 -10.74
CA ARG A 88 30.51 -18.12 -10.57
C ARG A 88 31.20 -18.03 -11.93
N GLY A 89 32.09 -17.05 -12.10
CA GLY A 89 32.89 -16.90 -13.31
C GLY A 89 33.80 -18.12 -13.52
N ARG A 90 33.62 -18.84 -14.62
CA ARG A 90 34.55 -19.88 -15.08
C ARG A 90 35.47 -19.23 -16.11
N GLN A 91 36.66 -18.85 -15.63
CA GLN A 91 37.80 -18.27 -16.37
C GLN A 91 37.50 -17.73 -17.78
N ALA A 92 36.98 -16.50 -17.83
CA ALA A 92 37.11 -15.58 -18.95
C ALA A 92 37.06 -14.16 -18.37
N GLY A 93 37.93 -13.26 -18.86
CA GLY A 93 38.35 -12.02 -18.20
C GLY A 93 37.22 -11.20 -17.57
N ALA A 94 37.38 -10.88 -16.28
CA ALA A 94 36.52 -9.93 -15.59
C ALA A 94 36.83 -8.52 -16.10
N GLN A 95 35.87 -7.86 -16.74
CA GLN A 95 35.99 -6.47 -17.15
C GLN A 95 35.57 -5.55 -16.00
N ASN A 96 36.42 -4.59 -15.67
CA ASN A 96 36.16 -3.60 -14.62
C ASN A 96 35.19 -2.55 -15.17
N VAL A 97 34.00 -2.43 -14.55
CA VAL A 97 33.00 -1.43 -14.92
C VAL A 97 33.07 -0.30 -13.90
N PRO A 98 33.44 0.94 -14.28
CA PRO A 98 33.50 2.05 -13.35
C PRO A 98 32.09 2.41 -12.87
N SER A 99 31.90 2.45 -11.56
CA SER A 99 30.68 2.90 -10.91
C SER A 99 30.59 4.43 -10.96
N GLY A 100 30.10 4.95 -12.08
CA GLY A 100 29.78 6.37 -12.21
C GLY A 100 28.60 6.76 -11.31
N LYS A 101 28.83 7.60 -10.31
CA LYS A 101 27.78 8.40 -9.66
C LYS A 101 27.62 9.69 -10.45
N PRO A 102 26.46 9.99 -11.06
CA PRO A 102 26.15 11.36 -11.44
C PRO A 102 25.76 12.16 -10.18
N ASN A 103 26.33 13.36 -10.04
CA ASN A 103 25.89 14.41 -9.11
C ASN A 103 24.51 14.94 -9.52
#